data_AF-A0A6B8KCT3-F1
#
_entry.id   AF-A0A6B8KCT3-F1
#
_cell.length_a   1.000
_cell.length_b   1.000
_cell.length_c   1.000
_cell.angle_alpha   90.00
_cell.angle_beta   90.00
_cell.angle_gamma   90.00
#
_symmetry.space_group_name_H-M   'P 1'
#
loop_
_entity.id
_entity.type
_entity.pdbx_description
1 polymer ?
#
loop_
_entity_poly.entity_id
_entity_poly.type
_entity_poly.pdbx_seq_one_letter_code
_entity_poly.pdbx_strand_id
1 'polypeptide(L)' 'MAEEKVTVEQLPSGKWACFLHLAGHDEPINLGREFKSDEQAENWLNVSESVTAIEMMIRKHKK' A
#
# COMPACT_ATOMS: atom_id res chain seq x y z
N MET A 1 7.81 -17.70 -2.93
CA MET A 1 8.26 -16.54 -2.13
C MET A 1 7.21 -15.47 -2.37
N ALA A 2 6.57 -14.92 -1.34
CA ALA A 2 5.32 -14.17 -1.50
C ALA A 2 5.49 -12.98 -2.45
N GLU A 3 4.76 -13.00 -3.57
CA GLU A 3 4.71 -11.93 -4.57
C GLU A 3 3.74 -10.83 -4.12
N GLU A 4 4.06 -10.19 -3.01
CA GLU A 4 3.38 -8.97 -2.57
C GLU A 4 4.09 -7.77 -3.18
N LYS A 5 3.33 -6.92 -3.89
CA LYS A 5 3.85 -5.72 -4.55
C LYS A 5 3.14 -4.51 -4.00
N VAL A 6 3.88 -3.47 -3.67
CA VAL A 6 3.29 -2.18 -3.30
C VAL A 6 3.50 -1.18 -4.42
N THR A 7 2.44 -0.46 -4.79
CA THR A 7 2.47 0.64 -5.77
C THR A 7 2.06 1.93 -5.09
N VAL A 8 2.60 3.05 -5.60
CA VAL A 8 2.25 4.40 -5.20
C VAL A 8 1.49 5.02 -6.35
N GLU A 9 0.23 5.39 -6.11
CA GLU A 9 -0.67 5.89 -7.15
C GLU A 9 -1.38 7.17 -6.71
N GLN A 10 -1.61 8.07 -7.66
CA GLN A 10 -2.35 9.30 -7.42
C GLN A 10 -3.85 9.03 -7.48
N LEU A 11 -4.56 9.44 -6.44
CA LEU A 11 -6.00 9.41 -6.33
C LEU A 11 -6.64 10.54 -7.15
N PRO A 12 -7.92 10.40 -7.55
CA PRO A 12 -8.68 11.47 -8.20
C PRO A 12 -8.77 12.77 -7.37
N SER A 13 -8.54 12.68 -6.06
CA SER A 13 -8.44 13.83 -5.15
C SER A 13 -7.16 14.66 -5.32
N GLY A 14 -6.21 14.20 -6.13
CA GLY A 14 -4.88 14.79 -6.30
C GLY A 14 -3.86 14.36 -5.25
N LYS A 15 -4.29 13.60 -4.23
CA LYS A 15 -3.42 13.01 -3.21
C LYS A 15 -2.82 11.69 -3.70
N TRP A 16 -1.77 11.22 -3.04
CA TRP A 16 -1.08 9.97 -3.32
C TRP A 16 -1.42 8.92 -2.26
N ALA A 17 -1.55 7.67 -2.64
CA ALA A 17 -1.77 6.57 -1.69
C ALA A 17 -0.93 5.36 -2.07
N CYS A 18 -0.68 4.51 -1.09
CA CYS A 18 0.02 3.25 -1.29
C CYS A 18 -0.98 2.10 -1.39
N PHE A 19 -0.78 1.24 -2.39
CA PHE A 19 -1.66 0.13 -2.72
C PHE A 19 -0.89 -1.18 -2.69
N LEU A 20 -1.42 -2.14 -1.95
CA LEU A 20 -0.88 -3.48 -1.82
C LEU A 20 -1.57 -4.43 -2.80
N HIS A 21 -0.77 -5.05 -3.66
CA HIS A 21 -1.18 -6.09 -4.59
C HIS A 21 -0.80 -7.45 -4.00
N LEU A 22 -1.79 -8.33 -3.88
CA LEU A 22 -1.60 -9.68 -3.37
C LEU A 22 -1.92 -10.70 -4.45
N ALA A 23 -1.08 -11.71 -4.60
CA ALA A 23 -1.37 -12.84 -5.46
C ALA A 23 -2.67 -13.53 -5.02
N GLY A 24 -3.65 -13.62 -5.92
CA GLY A 24 -4.99 -14.15 -5.65
C GLY A 24 -6.03 -13.10 -5.21
N HIS A 25 -5.66 -11.83 -5.16
CA HIS A 25 -6.59 -10.73 -4.93
C HIS A 25 -6.52 -9.77 -6.13
N ASP A 26 -7.56 -9.77 -6.98
CA ASP A 26 -7.59 -9.00 -8.22
C ASP A 26 -7.51 -7.48 -7.99
N GLU A 27 -8.06 -6.98 -6.87
CA GLU A 27 -8.09 -5.55 -6.60
C GLU A 27 -6.93 -5.10 -5.68
N PRO A 28 -6.25 -3.98 -6.00
CA PRO A 28 -5.25 -3.41 -5.10
C PRO A 28 -5.88 -2.94 -3.79
N ILE A 29 -5.26 -3.28 -2.67
CA ILE A 29 -5.72 -2.92 -1.33
C ILE A 29 -5.08 -1.60 -0.92
N ASN A 30 -5.88 -0.57 -0.70
CA ASN A 30 -5.40 0.70 -0.18
C ASN A 30 -4.87 0.53 1.26
N LEU A 31 -3.64 0.94 1.53
CA LEU A 31 -3.01 0.88 2.85
C LEU A 31 -3.57 1.89 3.87
N GLY A 32 -4.55 2.71 3.47
CA GLY A 32 -5.35 3.57 4.35
C GLY A 32 -4.75 4.95 4.62
N ARG A 33 -3.63 5.30 3.96
CA ARG A 33 -2.95 6.58 4.16
C ARG A 33 -2.84 7.34 2.84
N GLU A 34 -3.19 8.62 2.90
CA GLU A 34 -3.09 9.56 1.79
C GLU A 34 -1.98 10.59 2.05
N PHE A 35 -1.26 10.96 1.00
CA PHE A 35 -0.10 11.84 1.01
C PHE A 35 -0.29 12.99 0.03
N LYS A 36 0.42 14.09 0.24
CA LYS A 36 0.33 15.27 -0.65
C LYS A 36 1.20 15.14 -1.91
N SER A 37 2.19 14.25 -1.87
CA SER A 37 3.18 14.04 -2.93
C SER A 37 3.56 12.56 -2.99
N ASP A 38 3.99 12.09 -4.15
CA ASP A 38 4.56 10.76 -4.39
C ASP A 38 5.76 10.50 -3.47
N GLU A 39 6.67 11.47 -3.36
CA GLU A 39 7.86 11.35 -2.51
C GLU A 39 7.51 11.08 -1.03
N GLN A 40 6.41 11.66 -0.52
CA GLN A 40 5.97 11.37 0.85
C GLN A 40 5.40 9.96 0.99
N ALA A 41 4.70 9.46 -0.03
CA ALA A 41 4.18 8.10 -0.05
C ALA A 41 5.33 7.09 -0.14
N GLU A 42 6.31 7.32 -1.01
CA GLU A 42 7.52 6.49 -1.11
C GLU A 42 8.36 6.51 0.17
N ASN A 43 8.55 7.69 0.78
CA ASN A 43 9.23 7.80 2.06
C ASN A 43 8.49 7.05 3.17
N TRP A 44 7.16 7.04 3.14
CA TRP A 44 6.39 6.27 4.12
C TRP A 44 6.61 4.75 3.96
N LEU A 45 6.76 4.25 2.73
CA LEU A 45 7.10 2.83 2.50
C LEU A 45 8.46 2.42 3.07
N ASN A 46 9.32 3.37 3.46
CA ASN A 46 10.61 3.12 4.10
C ASN A 46 10.54 3.13 5.63
N VAL A 47 9.40 3.46 6.25
CA VAL A 47 9.25 3.46 7.72
C VAL A 47 8.53 2.21 8.24
N SER A 48 8.78 1.85 9.50
CA SER A 48 8.21 0.66 10.16
C SER A 48 6.68 0.62 10.20
N GLU A 49 6.04 1.80 10.20
CA GLU A 49 4.58 1.90 10.16
C GLU A 49 4.01 1.29 8.87
N SER A 50 4.66 1.50 7.72
CA SER A 50 4.20 0.94 6.45
C SER A 50 4.31 -0.58 6.42
N VAL A 51 5.40 -1.13 6.95
CA VAL A 51 5.60 -2.58 7.08
C VAL A 51 4.48 -3.20 7.91
N THR A 52 4.15 -2.57 9.03
CA THR A 52 3.06 -3.03 9.91
C THR A 52 1.71 -2.98 9.19
N ALA A 53 1.42 -1.91 8.46
CA ALA A 53 0.19 -1.77 7.69
C ALA A 53 0.08 -2.86 6.59
N ILE A 54 1.18 -3.11 5.87
CA ILE A 54 1.27 -4.16 4.84
C ILE A 54 1.00 -5.54 5.47
N GLU A 55 1.69 -5.90 6.56
CA GLU A 55 1.49 -7.17 7.26
C GLU A 55 0.05 -7.37 7.73
N MET A 56 -0.58 -6.32 8.27
CA MET A 56 -1.97 -6.37 8.71
C MET A 56 -2.92 -6.63 7.54
N MET A 57 -2.70 -5.95 6.40
CA MET A 57 -3.53 -6.13 5.22
C MET A 57 -3.33 -7.51 4.58
N ILE A 58 -2.10 -8.02 4.55
CA ILE A 58 -1.81 -9.40 4.11
C ILE A 58 -2.56 -10.40 4.96
N ARG A 59 -2.44 -10.33 6.29
CA ARG A 59 -3.11 -11.26 7.21
C ARG A 59 -4.64 -11.20 7.09
N LYS A 60 -5.18 -10.01 6.79
CA LYS A 60 -6.62 -9.82 6.62
C LYS A 60 -7.15 -10.47 5.33
N HIS A 61 -6.39 -10.44 4.24
CA HIS A 61 -6.86 -10.86 2.92
C HIS A 61 -6.35 -12.24 2.46
N LYS A 62 -5.25 -12.77 3.02
CA LYS A 62 -4.77 -14.15 2.78
C LYS A 62 -5.46 -15.21 3.65
N LYS A 63 -6.78 -15.08 3.87
CA LYS A 63 -7.55 -16.07 4.65
C LYS A 63 -7.98 -17.26 3.80
#